data_AF-A0A350IBN3-F1
#
_entry.id   AF-A0A350IBN3-F1
#
_cell.length_a   1.000
_cell.length_b   1.000
_cell.length_c   1.000
_cell.angle_alpha   90.00
_cell.angle_beta   90.00
_cell.angle_gamma   90.00
#
_symmetry.space_group_name_H-M   'P 1'
#
loop_
_entity.id
_entity.type
_entity.pdbx_description
1 polymer ?
#
loop_
_entity_poly.entity_id
_entity_poly.type
_entity_poly.pdbx_seq_one_letter_code
_entity_poly.pdbx_strand_id
1 'polypeptide(L)'
;MKKIFHISSTFEKSNINEDGSIVIKGLASTNALDRTGDVIDHNAWKEGGLDNYSGNPIILFNHDYDRPIGRATGLKVTENGLELEAKISKSA
;
A
#
# COMPACT_ATOMS: atom_id res chain seq x y z
N MET A 1 33.80 0.91 -10.67
CA MET A 1 33.23 -0.27 -11.37
C MET A 1 31.76 -0.41 -11.01
N LYS A 2 30.85 -0.32 -11.98
CA LYS A 2 29.40 -0.44 -11.77
C LYS A 2 29.03 -1.93 -11.89
N LYS A 3 28.92 -2.64 -10.75
CA LYS A 3 28.53 -4.06 -10.76
C LYS A 3 27.01 -4.14 -10.96
N ILE A 4 26.58 -4.71 -12.07
CA ILE A 4 25.16 -4.95 -12.36
C ILE A 4 24.79 -6.29 -11.74
N PHE A 5 23.90 -6.26 -10.74
CA PHE A 5 23.44 -7.46 -10.05
C PHE A 5 22.27 -8.07 -10.85
N HIS A 6 22.46 -9.27 -11.36
CA HIS A 6 21.41 -10.02 -12.05
C HIS A 6 20.81 -11.03 -11.08
N ILE A 7 19.51 -10.87 -10.77
CA ILE A 7 18.73 -11.85 -10.01
C ILE A 7 17.83 -12.57 -11.02
N SER A 8 18.08 -13.86 -11.25
CA SER A 8 17.34 -14.70 -12.20
C SER A 8 16.42 -15.72 -11.53
N SER A 9 16.07 -15.52 -10.26
CA SER A 9 15.24 -16.45 -9.50
C SER A 9 13.77 -16.09 -9.59
N THR A 10 12.91 -17.11 -9.61
CA THR A 10 11.46 -16.94 -9.41
C THR A 10 11.22 -16.50 -7.96
N PHE A 11 10.50 -15.40 -7.77
CA PHE A 11 10.07 -14.98 -6.45
C PHE A 11 8.81 -15.74 -6.06
N GLU A 12 8.90 -16.53 -5.00
CA GLU A 12 7.72 -17.08 -4.35
C GLU A 12 7.31 -16.21 -3.18
N LYS A 13 6.01 -16.18 -2.93
CA LYS A 13 5.42 -15.39 -1.87
C LYS A 13 5.48 -16.16 -0.57
N SER A 14 6.24 -15.67 0.41
CA SER A 14 6.20 -16.19 1.78
C SER A 14 4.92 -15.71 2.49
N ASN A 15 4.37 -16.52 3.40
CA ASN A 15 3.21 -16.20 4.25
C ASN A 15 1.86 -16.02 3.51
N ILE A 16 1.45 -17.03 2.76
CA ILE A 16 0.07 -17.14 2.28
C ILE A 16 -0.81 -17.67 3.41
N ASN A 17 -1.91 -16.99 3.70
CA ASN A 17 -2.90 -17.44 4.69
C ASN A 17 -3.59 -18.71 4.20
N GLU A 18 -4.21 -19.48 5.10
CA GLU A 18 -4.92 -20.72 4.75
C GLU A 18 -6.04 -20.51 3.71
N ASP A 19 -6.67 -19.32 3.71
CA ASP A 19 -7.67 -18.90 2.72
C ASP A 19 -7.07 -18.48 1.35
N GLY A 20 -5.75 -18.55 1.20
CA GLY A 20 -4.99 -18.14 0.01
C GLY A 20 -4.83 -16.62 -0.13
N SER A 21 -5.37 -15.84 0.81
CA SER A 21 -5.13 -14.40 0.87
C SER A 21 -3.74 -14.09 1.41
N ILE A 22 -3.35 -12.83 1.30
CA ILE A 22 -2.09 -12.32 1.83
C ILE A 22 -2.29 -10.97 2.49
N VAL A 23 -1.38 -10.63 3.38
CA VAL A 23 -1.32 -9.31 4.00
C VAL A 23 -0.09 -8.60 3.48
N ILE A 24 -0.29 -7.40 2.94
CA ILE A 24 0.78 -6.46 2.62
C ILE A 24 0.78 -5.33 3.63
N LYS A 25 1.98 -4.81 3.92
CA LYS A 25 2.16 -3.66 4.79
C LYS A 25 3.26 -2.76 4.22
N GLY A 26 3.04 -1.45 4.25
CA GLY A 26 4.03 -0.48 3.78
C GLY A 26 3.57 0.96 3.97
N LEU A 27 4.41 1.90 3.56
CA LEU A 27 4.07 3.32 3.52
C LEU A 27 3.31 3.62 2.22
N ALA A 28 2.05 4.01 2.34
CA ALA A 28 1.21 4.49 1.24
C ALA A 28 1.53 5.94 0.87
N SER A 29 2.05 6.73 1.81
CA SER A 29 2.56 8.09 1.57
C SER A 29 3.76 8.33 2.46
N THR A 30 4.69 9.18 2.00
CA THR A 30 5.77 9.73 2.82
C THR A 30 5.72 11.26 2.81
N ASN A 31 6.41 11.90 3.74
CA ASN A 31 6.54 13.36 3.77
C ASN A 31 7.69 13.86 2.87
N ALA A 32 8.25 12.98 2.02
CA ALA A 32 9.32 13.35 1.12
C ALA A 32 8.77 14.14 -0.06
N LEU A 33 9.61 15.01 -0.62
CA LEU A 33 9.33 15.65 -1.90
C LEU A 33 9.18 14.59 -2.99
N ASP A 34 8.06 14.62 -3.69
CA ASP A 34 7.81 13.71 -4.81
C ASP A 34 8.53 14.16 -6.10
N ARG A 35 8.37 13.38 -7.17
CA ARG A 35 9.02 13.67 -8.46
C ARG A 35 8.51 14.94 -9.16
N THR A 36 7.35 15.43 -8.76
CA THR A 36 6.67 16.61 -9.30
C THR A 36 6.89 17.86 -8.46
N GLY A 37 7.51 17.71 -7.28
CA GLY A 37 7.80 18.81 -6.36
C GLY A 37 6.74 19.01 -5.28
N ASP A 38 5.81 18.07 -5.12
CA ASP A 38 4.77 18.12 -4.08
C ASP A 38 5.22 17.39 -2.81
N VAL A 39 4.67 17.80 -1.67
CA VAL A 39 4.85 17.14 -0.37
C VAL A 39 3.48 16.93 0.27
N ILE A 40 3.23 15.71 0.76
CA ILE A 40 2.06 15.43 1.58
C ILE A 40 2.49 15.43 3.05
N ASP A 41 2.06 16.45 3.80
CA ASP A 41 2.26 16.49 5.26
C ASP A 41 1.43 15.39 5.93
N HIS A 42 2.03 14.63 6.84
CA HIS A 42 1.34 13.55 7.52
C HIS A 42 0.12 14.01 8.33
N ASN A 43 0.06 15.27 8.75
CA ASN A 43 -1.10 15.82 9.47
C ASN A 43 -2.33 15.95 8.58
N ALA A 44 -2.18 16.06 7.25
CA ALA A 44 -3.32 16.06 6.33
C ALA A 44 -4.16 14.76 6.46
N TRP A 45 -3.52 13.63 6.78
CA TRP A 45 -4.21 12.37 7.02
C TRP A 45 -4.95 12.32 8.36
N LYS A 46 -4.54 13.15 9.34
CA LYS A 46 -5.24 13.30 10.64
C LYS A 46 -6.38 14.30 10.55
N GLU A 47 -6.30 15.26 9.63
CA GLU A 47 -7.26 16.35 9.44
C GLU A 47 -8.33 16.01 8.40
N GLY A 48 -8.80 14.76 8.40
CA GLY A 48 -9.94 14.30 7.58
C GLY A 48 -9.58 13.70 6.23
N GLY A 49 -8.30 13.65 5.84
CA GLY A 49 -7.85 13.05 4.58
C GLY A 49 -8.19 11.55 4.42
N LEU A 50 -8.55 10.87 5.51
CA LEU A 50 -8.92 9.45 5.53
C LEU A 50 -10.40 9.19 5.79
N ASP A 51 -11.22 10.21 6.09
CA ASP A 51 -12.59 10.01 6.59
C ASP A 51 -13.46 9.28 5.56
N ASN A 52 -13.43 9.74 4.31
CA ASN A 52 -14.19 9.11 3.23
C ASN A 52 -13.67 7.70 2.89
N TYR A 53 -12.35 7.52 2.87
CA TYR A 53 -11.75 6.23 2.53
C TYR A 53 -12.04 5.17 3.61
N SER A 54 -12.06 5.56 4.88
CA SER A 54 -12.31 4.66 6.01
C SER A 54 -13.71 4.05 6.01
N GLY A 55 -14.69 4.70 5.36
CA GLY A 55 -16.03 4.13 5.19
C GLY A 55 -16.07 2.90 4.28
N ASN A 56 -15.20 2.84 3.27
CA ASN A 56 -15.09 1.70 2.37
C ASN A 56 -13.66 1.55 1.82
N PRO A 57 -12.71 1.02 2.62
CA PRO A 57 -11.29 1.04 2.27
C PRO A 57 -10.93 -0.08 1.29
N ILE A 58 -11.33 0.09 0.03
CA ILE A 58 -11.08 -0.87 -1.05
C ILE A 58 -9.68 -0.71 -1.63
N ILE A 59 -9.05 -1.83 -1.97
CA ILE A 59 -7.80 -1.85 -2.73
C ILE A 59 -8.12 -2.27 -4.16
N LEU A 60 -7.71 -1.45 -5.12
CA LEU A 60 -7.92 -1.67 -6.54
C LEU A 60 -6.64 -2.14 -7.21
N PHE A 61 -6.76 -2.97 -8.23
CA PHE A 61 -5.63 -3.25 -9.11
C PHE A 61 -5.42 -2.08 -10.08
N ASN A 62 -4.24 -1.45 -10.05
CA ASN A 62 -3.85 -0.40 -11.00
C ASN A 62 -4.86 0.77 -11.14
N HIS A 63 -5.55 1.14 -10.06
CA HIS A 63 -6.59 2.19 -10.07
C HIS A 63 -7.82 1.87 -10.95
N ASP A 64 -8.04 0.60 -11.30
CA ASP A 64 -9.24 0.14 -12.00
C ASP A 64 -10.38 -0.13 -10.99
N TYR A 65 -11.42 0.69 -11.06
CA TYR A 65 -12.58 0.60 -10.17
C TYR A 65 -13.41 -0.68 -10.34
N ASP A 66 -13.32 -1.33 -11.51
CA ASP A 66 -14.02 -2.58 -11.78
C ASP A 66 -13.23 -3.81 -11.27
N ARG A 67 -12.01 -3.59 -10.75
CA ARG A 67 -11.11 -4.65 -10.27
C ARG A 67 -10.68 -4.45 -8.81
N PRO A 68 -11.61 -4.55 -7.85
CA PRO A 68 -11.26 -4.62 -6.44
C PRO A 68 -10.56 -5.94 -6.12
N ILE A 69 -9.38 -5.86 -5.49
CA ILE A 69 -8.55 -7.03 -5.17
C ILE A 69 -8.42 -7.30 -3.67
N GLY A 70 -8.86 -6.36 -2.83
CA GLY A 70 -8.69 -6.45 -1.38
C GLY A 70 -9.28 -5.29 -0.62
N ARG A 71 -8.95 -5.22 0.67
CA ARG A 71 -9.35 -4.13 1.56
C ARG A 71 -8.21 -3.75 2.50
N ALA A 72 -8.13 -2.48 2.90
CA ALA A 72 -7.23 -2.08 3.97
C ALA A 72 -7.74 -2.67 5.30
N THR A 73 -6.81 -3.24 6.07
CA THR A 73 -7.04 -3.76 7.43
C THR A 73 -6.45 -2.84 8.49
N GLY A 74 -5.52 -1.95 8.11
CA GLY A 74 -4.92 -0.98 9.00
C GLY A 74 -4.51 0.30 8.27
N LEU A 75 -4.79 1.44 8.91
CA LEU A 75 -4.31 2.76 8.51
C LEU A 75 -3.69 3.42 9.73
N LYS A 76 -2.43 3.81 9.64
CA LYS A 76 -1.71 4.45 10.74
C LYS A 76 -0.92 5.63 10.23
N VAL A 77 -1.24 6.81 10.74
CA VAL A 77 -0.43 8.00 10.51
C VAL A 77 0.81 7.94 11.41
N THR A 78 1.98 8.11 10.81
CA THR A 78 3.28 8.15 11.46
C THR A 78 3.97 9.46 11.15
N GLU A 79 5.06 9.77 11.84
CA GLU A 79 5.88 10.96 11.54
C GLU A 79 6.47 10.93 10.12
N ASN A 80 6.65 9.72 9.56
CA ASN A 80 7.21 9.50 8.23
C ASN A 80 6.16 9.46 7.11
N GLY A 81 4.86 9.53 7.45
CA GLY A 81 3.76 9.50 6.48
C GLY A 81 2.66 8.51 6.87
N LEU A 82 1.96 7.96 5.88
CA LEU A 82 0.82 7.06 6.06
C LEU A 82 1.25 5.60 5.89
N GLU A 83 1.17 4.82 6.95
CA GLU A 83 1.32 3.36 6.90
C GLU A 83 -0.04 2.71 6.59
N LEU A 84 -0.04 1.80 5.63
CA LEU A 84 -1.17 1.01 5.18
C LEU A 84 -0.86 -0.48 5.40
N GLU A 85 -1.83 -1.19 5.96
CA GLU A 85 -1.91 -2.64 5.93
C GLU A 85 -3.15 -3.04 5.15
N ALA A 86 -3.01 -4.01 4.25
CA ALA A 86 -4.10 -4.47 3.41
C ALA A 86 -4.09 -5.98 3.22
N LYS A 87 -5.30 -6.55 3.21
CA LYS A 87 -5.54 -7.95 2.84
C LYS A 87 -5.89 -8.04 1.36
N ILE A 88 -5.07 -8.75 0.58
CA ILE A 88 -5.32 -9.02 -0.84
C ILE A 88 -5.88 -10.44 -0.97
N SER A 89 -6.97 -10.57 -1.72
CA SER A 89 -7.67 -11.84 -1.91
C SER A 89 -6.88 -12.81 -2.80
N LYS A 90 -7.18 -14.12 -2.67
CA LYS A 90 -6.56 -15.16 -3.51
C LYS A 90 -6.90 -15.00 -5.00
N SER A 91 -8.10 -14.49 -5.29
CA SER A 91 -8.67 -14.39 -6.63
C SER A 91 -8.32 -13.08 -7.36
N ALA A 92 -7.43 -12.28 -6.78
CA ALA A 92 -6.96 -11.01 -7.31
C ALA A 92 -6.19 -11.16 -8.65
#